data_AF-A0A0J9WL82-F1
#
_entry.id   AF-A0A0J9WL82-F1
#
_cell.length_a   1.000
_cell.length_b   1.000
_cell.length_c   1.000
_cell.angle_alpha   90.00
_cell.angle_beta   90.00
_cell.angle_gamma   90.00
#
_symmetry.space_group_name_H-M   'P 1'
#
loop_
_entity.id
_entity.type
_entity.pdbx_description
1 polymer ?
#
loop_
_entity_poly.entity_id
_entity_poly.type
_entity_poly.pdbx_seq_one_letter_code
_entity_poly.pdbx_strand_id
1 'polypeptide(L)'
;MHGASTQKNAPWGLARISKKLPGKDHTTYTYDESAGEGTCTYVLDTGIEVDHPEFEGRARFVQNFVDNADLDANGHGTHIAGTIGSKTYGVAKKTQLFAVKVLNEYTAGQTSGILAGIDFIVEDATTRNCPKGIVVNMSVSVASSPAINAAARYIVKSGYFLAVAAGNDDTDASRVSPSNEPMACTVGATAQNDTRASFSNYGVSVDVFAPGVDIKSTWIKGGVKLESGTSMATPHVTGLAAYLLGLKDIKAAELCNLIASMSLKDVMKGIPENTVNLLIQKGEAM
;
A
#
# COMPACT_ATOMS: atom_id res chain seq x y z
N MET A 1 2.30 -18.03 -20.00
CA MET A 1 1.07 -17.23 -19.88
C MET A 1 0.38 -17.70 -18.62
N HIS A 2 0.09 -16.79 -17.70
CA HIS A 2 -0.64 -17.13 -16.46
C HIS A 2 -2.14 -17.12 -16.76
N GLY A 3 -2.93 -17.90 -16.02
CA GLY A 3 -4.39 -17.91 -16.15
C GLY A 3 -5.03 -16.69 -15.47
N ALA A 4 -6.30 -16.41 -15.79
CA ALA A 4 -7.11 -15.46 -15.04
C ALA A 4 -7.90 -16.20 -13.94
N SER A 5 -7.87 -15.65 -12.74
CA SER A 5 -8.57 -16.17 -11.56
C SER A 5 -9.62 -15.17 -11.04
N THR A 6 -10.65 -15.69 -10.37
CA THR A 6 -11.73 -14.87 -9.79
C THR A 6 -12.01 -15.28 -8.35
N GLN A 7 -11.81 -14.35 -7.42
CA GLN A 7 -12.26 -14.47 -6.04
C GLN A 7 -13.71 -13.97 -5.95
N LYS A 8 -14.62 -14.85 -5.51
CA LYS A 8 -15.99 -14.47 -5.12
C LYS A 8 -16.00 -13.93 -3.69
N ASN A 9 -16.98 -13.09 -3.37
CA ASN A 9 -17.14 -12.47 -2.04
C ASN A 9 -15.88 -11.73 -1.57
N ALA A 10 -15.17 -11.08 -2.49
CA ALA A 10 -14.00 -10.28 -2.17
C ALA A 10 -14.39 -9.03 -1.35
N PRO A 11 -13.51 -8.52 -0.47
CA PRO A 11 -13.67 -7.19 0.12
C PRO A 11 -13.93 -6.15 -0.95
N TRP A 12 -14.76 -5.15 -0.62
CA TRP A 12 -15.22 -4.17 -1.60
C TRP A 12 -14.05 -3.44 -2.28
N GLY A 13 -12.95 -3.18 -1.54
CA GLY A 13 -11.76 -2.53 -2.09
C GLY A 13 -11.12 -3.35 -3.22
N LEU A 14 -10.91 -4.65 -3.00
CA LEU A 14 -10.42 -5.56 -4.04
C LEU A 14 -11.37 -5.62 -5.23
N ALA A 15 -12.67 -5.75 -4.96
CA ALA A 15 -13.66 -5.76 -6.03
C ALA A 15 -13.60 -4.45 -6.84
N ARG A 16 -13.53 -3.29 -6.17
CA ARG A 16 -13.52 -1.96 -6.78
C ARG A 16 -12.35 -1.74 -7.72
N ILE A 17 -11.13 -2.15 -7.35
CA ILE A 17 -9.93 -2.01 -8.19
C ILE A 17 -9.91 -2.96 -9.39
N SER A 18 -10.89 -3.86 -9.51
CA SER A 18 -11.03 -4.79 -10.65
C SER A 18 -12.21 -4.47 -11.56
N LYS A 19 -12.94 -3.38 -11.32
CA LYS A 19 -14.17 -3.02 -12.05
C LYS A 19 -14.09 -1.62 -12.63
N LYS A 20 -14.46 -1.48 -13.91
CA LYS A 20 -14.47 -0.17 -14.60
C LYS A 20 -15.64 0.73 -14.16
N LEU A 21 -16.79 0.13 -13.88
CA LEU A 21 -17.98 0.88 -13.49
C LEU A 21 -18.09 0.99 -11.97
N PRO A 22 -18.55 2.14 -11.44
CA PRO A 22 -18.92 2.26 -10.04
C PRO A 22 -20.02 1.25 -9.70
N GLY A 23 -20.05 0.76 -8.46
CA GLY A 23 -21.07 -0.19 -8.02
C GLY A 23 -20.80 -0.74 -6.64
N LYS A 24 -21.73 -0.51 -5.71
CA LYS A 24 -21.66 -1.07 -4.35
C LYS A 24 -21.82 -2.60 -4.32
N ASP A 25 -22.41 -3.17 -5.38
CA ASP A 25 -22.72 -4.60 -5.47
C ASP A 25 -21.59 -5.44 -6.10
N HIS A 26 -20.42 -4.83 -6.36
CA HIS A 26 -19.26 -5.56 -6.83
C HIS A 26 -18.69 -6.45 -5.72
N THR A 27 -18.84 -7.76 -5.89
CA THR A 27 -18.39 -8.76 -4.90
C THR A 27 -17.29 -9.68 -5.43
N THR A 28 -16.78 -9.43 -6.64
CA THR A 28 -15.77 -10.28 -7.26
C THR A 28 -14.49 -9.51 -7.50
N TYR A 29 -13.35 -10.10 -7.15
CA TYR A 29 -12.02 -9.63 -7.53
C TYR A 29 -11.44 -10.56 -8.60
N THR A 30 -11.22 -10.04 -9.80
CA THR A 30 -10.55 -10.77 -10.89
C THR A 30 -9.08 -10.40 -10.92
N TYR A 31 -8.19 -11.34 -11.20
CA TYR A 31 -6.74 -11.08 -11.24
C TYR A 31 -6.03 -12.14 -12.08
N ASP A 32 -4.84 -11.81 -12.55
CA ASP A 32 -3.95 -12.77 -13.22
C ASP A 32 -3.22 -13.63 -12.16
N GLU A 33 -3.07 -14.92 -12.43
CA GLU A 33 -2.50 -15.90 -11.50
C GLU A 33 -1.02 -15.72 -11.18
N SER A 34 -0.30 -14.84 -11.90
CA SER A 34 1.00 -14.35 -11.46
C SER A 34 0.90 -13.73 -10.07
N ALA A 35 -0.18 -12.99 -9.76
CA ALA A 35 -0.52 -12.49 -8.43
C ALA A 35 0.65 -11.84 -7.63
N GLY A 36 1.62 -11.22 -8.31
CA GLY A 36 2.82 -10.62 -7.69
C GLY A 36 3.92 -11.61 -7.31
N GLU A 37 3.89 -12.85 -7.79
CA GLU A 37 4.94 -13.85 -7.61
C GLU A 37 6.30 -13.33 -8.07
N GLY A 38 7.34 -13.58 -7.27
CA GLY A 38 8.70 -13.09 -7.52
C GLY A 38 8.95 -11.63 -7.12
N THR A 39 7.95 -10.91 -6.61
CA THR A 39 8.13 -9.60 -5.99
C THR A 39 8.32 -9.71 -4.48
N CYS A 40 8.93 -8.67 -3.91
CA CYS A 40 9.02 -8.50 -2.47
C CYS A 40 8.44 -7.16 -2.06
N THR A 41 7.74 -7.14 -0.94
CA THR A 41 7.05 -5.97 -0.43
C THR A 41 7.42 -5.71 1.02
N TYR A 42 8.06 -4.58 1.28
CA TYR A 42 8.35 -4.12 2.63
C TYR A 42 7.19 -3.32 3.20
N VAL A 43 6.85 -3.60 4.45
CA VAL A 43 5.85 -2.88 5.23
C VAL A 43 6.56 -2.19 6.38
N LEU A 44 6.78 -0.89 6.23
CA LEU A 44 7.38 -0.03 7.26
C LEU A 44 6.25 0.52 8.14
N ASP A 45 6.00 -0.12 9.28
CA ASP A 45 4.82 0.11 10.12
C ASP A 45 5.01 -0.39 11.57
N THR A 46 3.96 -0.92 12.23
CA THR A 46 4.00 -1.50 13.59
C THR A 46 4.55 -2.93 13.64
N GLY A 47 4.91 -3.51 12.50
CA GLY A 47 5.28 -4.92 12.33
C GLY A 47 4.21 -5.71 11.57
N ILE A 48 4.36 -7.03 11.51
CA ILE A 48 3.37 -7.96 10.95
C ILE A 48 3.28 -9.17 11.89
N GLU A 49 2.07 -9.67 12.18
CA GLU A 49 1.86 -11.02 12.70
C GLU A 49 2.14 -12.05 11.59
N VAL A 50 3.42 -12.42 11.43
CA VAL A 50 3.89 -13.17 10.26
C VAL A 50 3.39 -14.62 10.20
N ASP A 51 2.98 -15.17 11.33
CA ASP A 51 2.37 -16.49 11.47
C ASP A 51 0.84 -16.49 11.24
N HIS A 52 0.25 -15.34 10.94
CA HIS A 52 -1.16 -15.26 10.58
C HIS A 52 -1.45 -16.17 9.34
N PRO A 53 -2.42 -17.10 9.42
CA PRO A 53 -2.63 -18.13 8.37
C PRO A 53 -2.83 -17.58 6.96
N GLU A 54 -3.45 -16.40 6.85
CA GLU A 54 -3.66 -15.67 5.60
C GLU A 54 -2.38 -15.29 4.83
N PHE A 55 -1.21 -15.29 5.46
CA PHE A 55 0.06 -15.04 4.78
C PHE A 55 0.70 -16.30 4.20
N GLU A 56 0.23 -17.50 4.57
CA GLU A 56 0.69 -18.79 4.02
C GLU A 56 2.23 -18.95 4.06
N GLY A 57 2.88 -18.41 5.10
CA GLY A 57 4.33 -18.45 5.28
C GLY A 57 5.14 -17.47 4.40
N ARG A 58 4.48 -16.58 3.66
CA ARG A 58 5.11 -15.58 2.78
C ARG A 58 5.51 -14.28 3.50
N ALA A 59 5.08 -14.10 4.76
CA ALA A 59 5.47 -12.95 5.58
C ALA A 59 6.66 -13.29 6.48
N ARG A 60 7.58 -12.33 6.66
CA ARG A 60 8.76 -12.47 7.53
C ARG A 60 9.02 -11.17 8.26
N PHE A 61 9.40 -11.28 9.53
CA PHE A 61 9.81 -10.14 10.33
C PHE A 61 11.32 -9.97 10.14
N VAL A 62 11.73 -8.80 9.64
CA VAL A 62 13.13 -8.62 9.20
C VAL A 62 13.89 -7.61 10.04
N GLN A 63 13.20 -6.64 10.66
CA GLN A 63 13.86 -5.68 11.56
C GLN A 63 12.89 -4.93 12.48
N ASN A 64 13.38 -4.54 13.66
CA ASN A 64 12.69 -3.74 14.65
C ASN A 64 13.56 -2.56 15.12
N PHE A 65 13.01 -1.34 15.06
CA PHE A 65 13.66 -0.09 15.50
C PHE A 65 12.94 0.58 16.67
N VAL A 66 12.04 -0.12 17.34
CA VAL A 66 11.14 0.45 18.35
C VAL A 66 11.42 -0.11 19.74
N ASP A 67 11.48 -1.43 19.85
CA ASP A 67 11.57 -2.16 21.11
C ASP A 67 12.31 -3.50 20.90
N ASN A 68 12.25 -4.40 21.88
CA ASN A 68 12.91 -5.71 21.83
C ASN A 68 11.94 -6.85 21.46
N ALA A 69 10.75 -6.54 20.95
CA ALA A 69 9.71 -7.51 20.62
C ALA A 69 9.40 -7.50 19.11
N ASP A 70 9.91 -8.51 18.41
CA ASP A 70 9.73 -8.70 16.96
C ASP A 70 8.32 -9.24 16.62
N LEU A 71 7.32 -8.45 17.01
CA LEU A 71 5.91 -8.71 16.79
C LEU A 71 5.15 -7.39 16.55
N ASP A 72 4.01 -7.51 15.88
CA ASP A 72 3.03 -6.43 15.81
C ASP A 72 2.15 -6.44 17.06
N ALA A 73 2.29 -5.42 17.90
CA ALA A 73 1.51 -5.26 19.13
C ALA A 73 0.24 -4.41 18.93
N ASN A 74 0.05 -3.83 17.73
CA ASN A 74 -1.08 -2.96 17.43
C ASN A 74 -2.10 -3.66 16.53
N GLY A 75 -1.65 -4.16 15.37
CA GLY A 75 -2.47 -4.70 14.29
C GLY A 75 -2.51 -3.86 13.02
N HIS A 76 -2.14 -2.58 13.06
CA HIS A 76 -2.13 -1.69 11.89
C HIS A 76 -1.21 -2.21 10.77
N GLY A 77 0.02 -2.58 11.09
CA GLY A 77 0.96 -3.14 10.11
C GLY A 77 0.51 -4.50 9.57
N THR A 78 -0.07 -5.36 10.42
CA THR A 78 -0.71 -6.62 9.98
C THR A 78 -1.87 -6.37 9.04
N HIS A 79 -2.69 -5.34 9.26
CA HIS A 79 -3.82 -4.96 8.39
C HIS A 79 -3.36 -4.48 7.03
N ILE A 80 -2.33 -3.65 7.00
CA ILE A 80 -1.67 -3.17 5.79
C ILE A 80 -1.09 -4.32 4.99
N ALA A 81 -0.30 -5.19 5.63
CA ALA A 81 0.29 -6.36 5.01
C ALA A 81 -0.77 -7.30 4.42
N GLY A 82 -1.89 -7.45 5.12
CA GLY A 82 -3.04 -8.21 4.62
C GLY A 82 -3.61 -7.66 3.32
N THR A 83 -3.80 -6.34 3.25
CA THR A 83 -4.36 -5.67 2.06
C THR A 83 -3.39 -5.75 0.88
N ILE A 84 -2.07 -5.76 1.15
CA ILE A 84 -1.05 -5.96 0.12
C ILE A 84 -1.10 -7.39 -0.43
N GLY A 85 -0.99 -8.40 0.43
CA GLY A 85 -0.58 -9.73 -0.02
C GLY A 85 -1.16 -10.93 0.72
N SER A 86 -2.15 -10.77 1.60
CA SER A 86 -2.86 -11.94 2.15
C SER A 86 -3.61 -12.72 1.06
N LYS A 87 -3.86 -14.00 1.33
CA LYS A 87 -4.64 -14.89 0.46
C LYS A 87 -6.02 -14.32 0.13
N THR A 88 -6.77 -13.90 1.13
CA THR A 88 -8.17 -13.50 1.02
C THR A 88 -8.32 -12.00 0.83
N TYR A 89 -7.55 -11.19 1.54
CA TYR A 89 -7.72 -9.72 1.57
C TYR A 89 -6.69 -8.97 0.69
N GLY A 90 -5.70 -9.68 0.16
CA GLY A 90 -4.59 -9.08 -0.58
C GLY A 90 -4.85 -8.86 -2.07
N VAL A 91 -4.24 -7.81 -2.61
CA VAL A 91 -4.15 -7.54 -4.06
C VAL A 91 -3.12 -8.47 -4.73
N ALA A 92 -1.87 -8.50 -4.25
CA ALA A 92 -0.79 -9.33 -4.77
C ALA A 92 -0.62 -10.60 -3.94
N LYS A 93 -1.51 -11.58 -4.16
CA LYS A 93 -1.67 -12.78 -3.34
C LYS A 93 -0.46 -13.73 -3.28
N LYS A 94 0.59 -13.50 -4.07
CA LYS A 94 1.83 -14.29 -4.09
C LYS A 94 3.10 -13.47 -3.82
N THR A 95 2.99 -12.19 -3.48
CA THR A 95 4.16 -11.40 -3.05
C THR A 95 4.74 -11.93 -1.74
N GLN A 96 6.06 -11.74 -1.55
CA GLN A 96 6.72 -11.91 -0.25
C GLN A 96 6.56 -10.63 0.57
N LEU A 97 6.25 -10.76 1.87
CA LEU A 97 6.03 -9.62 2.76
C LEU A 97 7.15 -9.54 3.81
N PHE A 98 7.73 -8.35 3.98
CA PHE A 98 8.81 -8.10 4.94
C PHE A 98 8.39 -7.02 5.94
N ALA A 99 8.32 -7.38 7.22
CA ALA A 99 7.96 -6.45 8.29
C ALA A 99 9.19 -5.66 8.77
N VAL A 100 9.10 -4.34 8.70
CA VAL A 100 10.08 -3.41 9.29
C VAL A 100 9.33 -2.56 10.31
N LYS A 101 9.52 -2.88 11.59
CA LYS A 101 8.81 -2.21 12.69
C LYS A 101 9.51 -0.90 13.05
N VAL A 102 8.83 0.21 12.83
CA VAL A 102 9.27 1.57 13.19
C VAL A 102 8.23 2.32 14.03
N LEU A 103 7.04 1.74 14.21
CA LEU A 103 5.97 2.25 15.05
C LEU A 103 5.68 1.30 16.22
N ASN A 104 5.34 1.85 17.38
CA ASN A 104 4.97 1.09 18.58
C ASN A 104 3.49 0.66 18.58
N GLU A 105 3.04 0.04 19.67
CA GLU A 105 1.65 -0.41 19.87
C GLU A 105 0.59 0.71 19.80
N TYR A 106 0.99 1.98 19.85
CA TYR A 106 0.13 3.15 19.72
C TYR A 106 0.26 3.83 18.35
N THR A 107 0.84 3.15 17.35
CA THR A 107 1.15 3.68 16.01
C THR A 107 2.06 4.92 16.03
N ALA A 108 2.83 5.10 17.10
CA ALA A 108 3.77 6.20 17.25
C ALA A 108 5.20 5.71 16.98
N GLY A 109 5.98 6.51 16.26
CA GLY A 109 7.38 6.21 15.95
C GLY A 109 8.26 7.44 16.07
N GLN A 110 9.53 7.23 16.43
CA GLN A 110 10.52 8.29 16.39
C GLN A 110 11.00 8.49 14.95
N THR A 111 11.23 9.75 14.55
CA THR A 111 11.80 10.07 13.23
C THR A 111 13.10 9.31 12.97
N SER A 112 13.97 9.17 13.97
CA SER A 112 15.20 8.38 13.88
C SER A 112 14.95 6.91 13.53
N GLY A 113 13.96 6.27 14.16
CA GLY A 113 13.58 4.90 13.88
C GLY A 113 12.98 4.72 12.48
N ILE A 114 12.18 5.68 12.02
CA ILE A 114 11.66 5.71 10.64
C ILE A 114 12.80 5.80 9.63
N LEU A 115 13.75 6.72 9.82
CA LEU A 115 14.91 6.89 8.94
C LEU A 115 15.79 5.62 8.92
N ALA A 116 16.08 5.04 10.08
CA ALA A 116 16.84 3.79 10.17
C ALA A 116 16.12 2.62 9.48
N GLY A 117 14.79 2.57 9.57
CA GLY A 117 13.96 1.61 8.84
C GLY A 117 14.07 1.75 7.32
N ILE A 118 14.08 2.98 6.82
CA ILE A 118 14.24 3.26 5.39
C ILE A 118 15.63 2.83 4.91
N ASP A 119 16.69 3.20 5.63
CA ASP A 119 18.06 2.82 5.29
C ASP A 119 18.22 1.30 5.27
N PHE A 120 17.69 0.62 6.30
CA PHE A 120 17.68 -0.84 6.38
C PHE A 120 16.95 -1.49 5.20
N ILE A 121 15.78 -0.99 4.79
CA ILE A 121 15.05 -1.54 3.64
C ILE A 121 15.92 -1.49 2.39
N VAL A 122 16.63 -0.37 2.18
CA VAL A 122 17.45 -0.20 0.98
C VAL A 122 18.61 -1.19 0.96
N GLU A 123 19.27 -1.40 2.10
CA GLU A 123 20.37 -2.36 2.22
C GLU A 123 19.88 -3.81 2.12
N ASP A 124 18.86 -4.17 2.91
CA ASP A 124 18.33 -5.52 3.01
C ASP A 124 17.80 -6.02 1.66
N ALA A 125 17.12 -5.14 0.90
CA ALA A 125 16.58 -5.46 -0.43
C ALA A 125 17.65 -5.96 -1.43
N THR A 126 18.90 -5.53 -1.31
CA THR A 126 20.00 -6.03 -2.16
C THR A 126 20.34 -7.50 -1.93
N THR A 127 19.96 -8.04 -0.77
CA THR A 127 20.22 -9.43 -0.36
C THR A 127 19.05 -10.36 -0.64
N ARG A 128 17.88 -9.82 -1.02
CA ARG A 128 16.65 -10.59 -1.23
C ARG A 128 16.55 -11.09 -2.67
N ASN A 129 16.05 -12.31 -2.84
CA ASN A 129 15.73 -12.85 -4.16
C ASN A 129 14.34 -12.36 -4.62
N CYS A 130 14.31 -11.17 -5.23
CA CYS A 130 13.08 -10.52 -5.70
C CYS A 130 13.18 -10.23 -7.21
N PRO A 131 13.18 -11.27 -8.07
CA PRO A 131 13.49 -11.14 -9.50
C PRO A 131 12.51 -10.25 -10.27
N LYS A 132 11.33 -9.96 -9.71
CA LYS A 132 10.35 -9.05 -10.29
C LYS A 132 10.40 -7.63 -9.71
N GLY A 133 11.19 -7.40 -8.67
CA GLY A 133 11.39 -6.07 -8.08
C GLY A 133 10.88 -5.92 -6.65
N ILE A 134 11.12 -4.72 -6.11
CA ILE A 134 10.86 -4.35 -4.72
C ILE A 134 9.82 -3.24 -4.68
N VAL A 135 8.90 -3.38 -3.72
CA VAL A 135 7.84 -2.42 -3.43
C VAL A 135 7.87 -2.10 -1.94
N VAL A 136 7.65 -0.85 -1.57
CA VAL A 136 7.65 -0.40 -0.18
C VAL A 136 6.34 0.32 0.12
N ASN A 137 5.69 -0.08 1.20
CA ASN A 137 4.53 0.60 1.76
C ASN A 137 4.94 1.40 3.00
N MET A 138 4.66 2.70 2.99
CA MET A 138 4.82 3.56 4.16
C MET A 138 3.49 4.26 4.46
N SER A 139 2.65 3.61 5.28
CA SER A 139 1.39 4.15 5.76
C SER A 139 1.60 5.03 7.00
N VAL A 140 2.53 5.97 6.89
CA VAL A 140 2.95 6.88 7.96
C VAL A 140 2.77 8.30 7.47
N SER A 141 2.22 9.17 8.31
CA SER A 141 2.17 10.62 8.07
C SER A 141 2.72 11.33 9.29
N VAL A 142 3.62 12.27 9.07
CA VAL A 142 4.21 13.13 10.10
C VAL A 142 4.21 14.59 9.66
N ALA A 143 4.47 15.50 10.60
CA ALA A 143 4.76 16.89 10.27
C ALA A 143 5.88 16.97 9.21
N SER A 144 5.76 17.93 8.29
CA SER A 144 6.70 18.11 7.17
C SER A 144 8.16 18.04 7.64
N SER A 145 8.92 17.13 7.03
CA SER A 145 10.28 16.79 7.41
C SER A 145 11.14 16.57 6.17
N PRO A 146 12.07 17.49 5.86
CA PRO A 146 13.00 17.34 4.75
C PRO A 146 13.83 16.04 4.83
N ALA A 147 14.15 15.58 6.04
CA ALA A 147 14.88 14.34 6.26
C ALA A 147 14.07 13.12 5.81
N ILE A 148 12.79 13.05 6.18
CA ILE A 148 11.90 11.96 5.76
C ILE A 148 11.67 12.00 4.25
N ASN A 149 11.51 13.17 3.66
CA ASN A 149 11.38 13.30 2.20
C ASN A 149 12.65 12.84 1.46
N ALA A 150 13.83 13.21 1.97
CA ALA A 150 15.09 12.75 1.42
C ALA A 150 15.23 11.23 1.50
N ALA A 151 14.81 10.61 2.60
CA ALA A 151 14.80 9.17 2.77
C ALA A 151 13.77 8.48 1.85
N ALA A 152 12.56 9.03 1.71
CA ALA A 152 11.55 8.53 0.78
C ALA A 152 12.07 8.57 -0.67
N ARG A 153 12.73 9.67 -1.06
CA ARG A 153 13.41 9.81 -2.35
C ARG A 153 14.52 8.78 -2.54
N TYR A 154 15.25 8.47 -1.47
CA TYR A 154 16.35 7.50 -1.50
C TYR A 154 15.86 6.09 -1.84
N ILE A 155 14.69 5.66 -1.31
CA ILE A 155 14.05 4.40 -1.70
C ILE A 155 13.82 4.37 -3.22
N VAL A 156 13.22 5.42 -3.77
CA VAL A 156 12.87 5.46 -5.20
C VAL A 156 14.11 5.50 -6.08
N LYS A 157 15.13 6.28 -5.69
CA LYS A 157 16.42 6.34 -6.40
C LYS A 157 17.21 5.03 -6.34
N SER A 158 16.94 4.18 -5.34
CA SER A 158 17.52 2.83 -5.25
C SER A 158 16.84 1.81 -6.17
N GLY A 159 15.86 2.25 -6.97
CA GLY A 159 15.18 1.41 -7.96
C GLY A 159 13.95 0.68 -7.41
N TYR A 160 13.41 1.12 -6.26
CA TYR A 160 12.25 0.52 -5.61
C TYR A 160 11.01 1.40 -5.77
N PHE A 161 9.83 0.80 -5.76
CA PHE A 161 8.59 1.57 -5.73
C PHE A 161 8.27 1.93 -4.28
N LEU A 162 7.79 3.15 -4.06
CA LEU A 162 7.32 3.61 -2.76
C LEU A 162 5.91 4.17 -2.87
N ALA A 163 4.96 3.59 -2.15
CA ALA A 163 3.65 4.20 -1.92
C ALA A 163 3.55 4.74 -0.49
N VAL A 164 2.97 5.93 -0.37
CA VAL A 164 2.83 6.66 0.89
C VAL A 164 1.41 7.14 1.11
N ALA A 165 0.98 7.18 2.36
CA ALA A 165 -0.34 7.71 2.73
C ALA A 165 -0.37 9.25 2.57
N ALA A 166 -1.44 9.79 1.97
CA ALA A 166 -1.61 11.24 1.87
C ALA A 166 -1.84 11.94 3.23
N GLY A 167 -2.32 11.21 4.23
CA GLY A 167 -2.72 11.72 5.55
C GLY A 167 -4.23 11.84 5.73
N ASN A 168 -4.67 12.06 6.97
CA ASN A 168 -6.07 11.88 7.40
C ASN A 168 -6.67 13.14 8.06
N ASP A 169 -6.19 14.33 7.69
CA ASP A 169 -6.51 15.60 8.36
C ASP A 169 -7.43 16.51 7.53
N ASP A 170 -7.97 16.02 6.41
CA ASP A 170 -8.75 16.79 5.43
C ASP A 170 -8.03 18.09 5.01
N THR A 171 -6.71 18.00 4.78
CA THR A 171 -5.87 19.14 4.41
C THR A 171 -5.01 18.85 3.17
N ASP A 172 -4.24 19.85 2.73
CA ASP A 172 -3.31 19.71 1.62
C ASP A 172 -2.14 18.79 2.01
N ALA A 173 -1.97 17.70 1.27
CA ALA A 173 -0.94 16.67 1.48
C ALA A 173 0.48 17.21 1.30
N SER A 174 0.66 18.38 0.68
CA SER A 174 1.97 19.07 0.59
C SER A 174 2.51 19.52 1.97
N ARG A 175 1.65 19.56 2.99
CA ARG A 175 1.98 20.04 4.35
C ARG A 175 2.52 18.96 5.28
N VAL A 176 2.49 17.69 4.87
CA VAL A 176 2.93 16.54 5.66
C VAL A 176 3.91 15.69 4.87
N SER A 177 4.71 14.90 5.59
CA SER A 177 5.72 14.01 5.01
C SER A 177 5.39 12.56 5.33
N PRO A 178 5.72 11.61 4.44
CA PRO A 178 6.44 11.77 3.16
C PRO A 178 5.54 12.12 1.95
N SER A 179 4.24 12.39 2.13
CA SER A 179 3.29 12.64 1.03
C SER A 179 3.67 13.82 0.13
N ASN A 180 4.48 14.75 0.60
CA ASN A 180 4.98 15.88 -0.17
C ASN A 180 6.31 15.61 -0.90
N GLU A 181 6.81 14.36 -0.94
CA GLU A 181 7.95 13.95 -1.77
C GLU A 181 7.47 13.57 -3.19
N PRO A 182 7.81 14.33 -4.25
CA PRO A 182 7.26 14.12 -5.58
C PRO A 182 7.68 12.82 -6.29
N MET A 183 8.70 12.11 -5.78
CA MET A 183 9.12 10.82 -6.34
C MET A 183 8.36 9.63 -5.74
N ALA A 184 7.70 9.81 -4.58
CA ALA A 184 6.84 8.78 -4.01
C ALA A 184 5.48 8.74 -4.73
N CYS A 185 4.75 7.65 -4.59
CA CYS A 185 3.38 7.53 -5.05
C CYS A 185 2.42 7.81 -3.89
N THR A 186 1.90 9.02 -3.81
CA THR A 186 1.05 9.48 -2.70
C THR A 186 -0.42 9.10 -2.92
N VAL A 187 -1.00 8.47 -1.91
CA VAL A 187 -2.30 7.78 -2.03
C VAL A 187 -3.37 8.42 -1.15
N GLY A 188 -4.40 8.98 -1.79
CA GLY A 188 -5.64 9.42 -1.14
C GLY A 188 -6.64 8.27 -0.95
N ALA A 189 -7.65 8.48 -0.10
CA ALA A 189 -8.64 7.46 0.26
C ALA A 189 -10.04 7.74 -0.31
N THR A 190 -10.72 6.68 -0.73
CA THR A 190 -12.14 6.71 -1.12
C THR A 190 -13.01 5.77 -0.28
N ALA A 191 -14.29 6.10 -0.22
CA ALA A 191 -15.33 5.20 0.25
C ALA A 191 -15.94 4.37 -0.90
N GLN A 192 -16.71 3.35 -0.55
CA GLN A 192 -17.31 2.40 -1.51
C GLN A 192 -18.22 3.04 -2.57
N ASN A 193 -18.76 4.23 -2.30
CA ASN A 193 -19.61 4.99 -3.22
C ASN A 193 -18.81 5.96 -4.13
N ASP A 194 -17.50 5.75 -4.26
CA ASP A 194 -16.55 6.60 -5.00
C ASP A 194 -16.52 8.06 -4.52
N THR A 195 -16.88 8.33 -3.27
CA THR A 195 -16.60 9.63 -2.65
C THR A 195 -15.20 9.65 -2.06
N ARG A 196 -14.52 10.80 -2.11
CA ARG A 196 -13.34 11.04 -1.27
C ARG A 196 -13.71 10.77 0.18
N ALA A 197 -12.90 9.99 0.89
CA ALA A 197 -13.09 9.83 2.32
C ALA A 197 -12.95 11.21 3.01
N SER A 198 -13.86 11.54 3.93
CA SER A 198 -13.91 12.88 4.53
C SER A 198 -12.63 13.29 5.25
N PHE A 199 -11.84 12.32 5.72
CA PHE A 199 -10.55 12.55 6.35
C PHE A 199 -9.38 12.67 5.35
N SER A 200 -9.52 12.19 4.11
CA SER A 200 -8.39 12.07 3.19
C SER A 200 -7.80 13.42 2.86
N ASN A 201 -6.51 13.59 3.07
CA ASN A 201 -5.78 14.72 2.50
C ASN A 201 -5.88 14.71 0.97
N TYR A 202 -5.64 15.88 0.38
CA TYR A 202 -5.83 16.19 -1.04
C TYR A 202 -4.73 17.14 -1.55
N GLY A 203 -4.87 17.66 -2.76
CA GLY A 203 -3.95 18.62 -3.37
C GLY A 203 -3.00 18.01 -4.40
N VAL A 204 -2.11 18.86 -4.90
CA VAL A 204 -1.21 18.54 -6.04
C VAL A 204 -0.22 17.42 -5.74
N SER A 205 0.02 17.12 -4.46
CA SER A 205 0.91 16.04 -4.04
C SER A 205 0.26 14.66 -4.10
N VAL A 206 -1.06 14.54 -4.33
CA VAL A 206 -1.74 13.24 -4.45
C VAL A 206 -1.67 12.75 -5.90
N ASP A 207 -1.13 11.54 -6.10
CA ASP A 207 -1.00 10.93 -7.44
C ASP A 207 -2.21 10.09 -7.83
N VAL A 208 -2.78 9.37 -6.87
CA VAL A 208 -3.93 8.49 -7.07
C VAL A 208 -4.76 8.35 -5.80
N PHE A 209 -5.99 7.87 -5.97
CA PHE A 209 -6.88 7.47 -4.89
C PHE A 209 -7.13 5.96 -4.93
N ALA A 210 -7.30 5.37 -3.74
CA ALA A 210 -7.62 3.96 -3.58
C ALA A 210 -8.65 3.73 -2.46
N PRO A 211 -9.28 2.54 -2.41
CA PRO A 211 -10.21 2.17 -1.35
C PRO A 211 -9.59 2.33 0.05
N GLY A 212 -10.18 3.20 0.89
CA GLY A 212 -9.63 3.51 2.21
C GLY A 212 -10.65 3.62 3.35
N VAL A 213 -11.95 3.42 3.10
CA VAL A 213 -12.99 3.39 4.15
C VAL A 213 -13.53 1.98 4.32
N ASP A 214 -13.68 1.52 5.55
CA ASP A 214 -14.20 0.19 5.89
C ASP A 214 -13.49 -0.93 5.11
N ILE A 215 -12.15 -0.89 5.15
CA ILE A 215 -11.30 -1.88 4.49
C ILE A 215 -11.12 -3.06 5.42
N LYS A 216 -11.56 -4.23 4.95
CA LYS A 216 -11.45 -5.49 5.68
C LYS A 216 -10.12 -6.17 5.37
N SER A 217 -9.31 -6.41 6.38
CA SER A 217 -8.02 -7.09 6.25
C SER A 217 -7.65 -7.85 7.53
N THR A 218 -6.52 -8.57 7.49
CA THR A 218 -5.95 -9.30 8.62
C THR A 218 -5.71 -8.41 9.83
N TRP A 219 -5.75 -9.00 11.01
CA TRP A 219 -5.50 -8.35 12.29
C TRP A 219 -4.77 -9.32 13.20
N ILE A 220 -4.12 -8.82 14.26
CA ILE A 220 -3.43 -9.67 15.24
C ILE A 220 -4.37 -10.73 15.86
N LYS A 221 -3.76 -11.79 16.39
CA LYS A 221 -4.37 -12.98 16.96
C LYS A 221 -5.14 -13.81 15.93
N GLY A 222 -4.65 -13.89 14.70
CA GLY A 222 -5.30 -14.57 13.58
C GLY A 222 -6.63 -13.93 13.15
N GLY A 223 -6.82 -12.66 13.52
CA GLY A 223 -8.09 -11.94 13.40
C GLY A 223 -8.27 -11.22 12.06
N VAL A 224 -9.41 -10.57 11.92
CA VAL A 224 -9.74 -9.73 10.75
C VAL A 224 -10.48 -8.51 11.26
N LYS A 225 -10.17 -7.32 10.73
CA LYS A 225 -10.75 -6.06 11.18
C LYS A 225 -11.11 -5.14 10.02
N LEU A 226 -12.15 -4.32 10.22
CA LEU A 226 -12.47 -3.17 9.37
C LEU A 226 -11.74 -1.95 9.92
N GLU A 227 -10.97 -1.28 9.07
CA GLU A 227 -10.27 -0.04 9.39
C GLU A 227 -10.49 0.98 8.28
N SER A 228 -10.32 2.26 8.62
CA SER A 228 -10.43 3.37 7.68
C SER A 228 -9.23 4.30 7.80
N GLY A 229 -8.67 4.72 6.67
CA GLY A 229 -7.55 5.64 6.59
C GLY A 229 -6.90 5.65 5.21
N THR A 230 -6.13 6.69 4.91
CA THR A 230 -5.17 6.66 3.80
C THR A 230 -4.12 5.55 4.00
N SER A 231 -3.87 5.15 5.25
CA SER A 231 -3.13 3.94 5.60
C SER A 231 -3.70 2.65 5.02
N MET A 232 -5.01 2.57 4.78
CA MET A 232 -5.68 1.41 4.17
C MET A 232 -5.79 1.56 2.64
N ALA A 233 -5.77 2.79 2.13
CA ALA A 233 -5.70 3.07 0.69
C ALA A 233 -4.31 2.73 0.11
N THR A 234 -3.25 3.17 0.78
CA THR A 234 -1.85 2.94 0.39
C THR A 234 -1.53 1.48 0.05
N PRO A 235 -1.88 0.47 0.88
CA PRO A 235 -1.56 -0.93 0.57
C PRO A 235 -2.29 -1.49 -0.65
N HIS A 236 -3.41 -0.91 -1.10
CA HIS A 236 -4.01 -1.29 -2.37
C HIS A 236 -3.10 -0.88 -3.55
N VAL A 237 -2.50 0.31 -3.48
CA VAL A 237 -1.55 0.80 -4.50
C VAL A 237 -0.24 0.01 -4.43
N THR A 238 0.28 -0.24 -3.22
CA THR A 238 1.46 -1.09 -3.01
C THR A 238 1.24 -2.49 -3.58
N GLY A 239 0.11 -3.12 -3.24
CA GLY A 239 -0.24 -4.44 -3.78
C GLY A 239 -0.45 -4.41 -5.29
N LEU A 240 -1.03 -3.35 -5.86
CA LEU A 240 -1.16 -3.20 -7.30
C LEU A 240 0.20 -3.06 -7.99
N ALA A 241 1.14 -2.31 -7.42
CA ALA A 241 2.50 -2.20 -7.92
C ALA A 241 3.21 -3.57 -7.92
N ALA A 242 3.10 -4.34 -6.84
CA ALA A 242 3.64 -5.70 -6.77
C ALA A 242 2.98 -6.64 -7.79
N TYR A 243 1.66 -6.56 -7.96
CA TYR A 243 0.93 -7.31 -8.98
C TYR A 243 1.44 -6.99 -10.40
N LEU A 244 1.59 -5.70 -10.74
CA LEU A 244 2.04 -5.27 -12.06
C LEU A 244 3.48 -5.68 -12.35
N LEU A 245 4.38 -5.64 -11.36
CA LEU A 245 5.75 -6.16 -11.48
C LEU A 245 5.79 -7.68 -11.70
N GLY A 246 4.91 -8.44 -11.03
CA GLY A 246 4.78 -9.87 -11.28
C GLY A 246 4.32 -10.19 -12.71
N LEU A 247 3.47 -9.33 -13.28
CA LEU A 247 2.84 -9.50 -14.58
C LEU A 247 3.66 -8.96 -15.76
N LYS A 248 4.38 -7.85 -15.58
CA LYS A 248 5.05 -7.09 -16.65
C LYS A 248 6.55 -6.94 -16.37
N ASP A 249 7.34 -6.86 -17.42
CA ASP A 249 8.74 -6.43 -17.31
C ASP A 249 8.80 -4.89 -17.35
N ILE A 250 8.69 -4.27 -16.18
CA ILE A 250 8.65 -2.81 -16.01
C ILE A 250 9.54 -2.39 -14.84
N LYS A 251 10.13 -1.20 -14.93
CA LYS A 251 10.93 -0.64 -13.84
C LYS A 251 10.04 -0.07 -12.75
N ALA A 252 10.44 -0.26 -11.49
CA ALA A 252 9.67 0.21 -10.34
C ALA A 252 9.40 1.72 -10.35
N ALA A 253 10.36 2.52 -10.86
CA ALA A 253 10.24 3.97 -10.99
C ALA A 253 9.12 4.43 -11.96
N GLU A 254 8.64 3.54 -12.85
CA GLU A 254 7.58 3.86 -13.81
C GLU A 254 6.18 3.46 -13.30
N LEU A 255 6.10 2.72 -12.18
CA LEU A 255 4.85 2.12 -11.71
C LEU A 255 3.82 3.15 -11.27
N CYS A 256 4.20 4.24 -10.60
CA CYS A 256 3.20 5.24 -10.17
C CYS A 256 2.50 5.87 -11.38
N ASN A 257 3.29 6.26 -12.40
CA ASN A 257 2.77 6.79 -13.66
C ASN A 257 1.91 5.77 -14.40
N LEU A 258 2.33 4.50 -14.45
CA LEU A 258 1.53 3.42 -15.05
C LEU A 258 0.20 3.26 -14.32
N ILE A 259 0.21 3.17 -12.99
CA ILE A 259 -1.00 3.05 -12.16
C ILE A 259 -1.91 4.24 -12.41
N ALA A 260 -1.39 5.47 -12.36
CA ALA A 260 -2.15 6.69 -12.65
C ALA A 260 -2.77 6.68 -14.06
N SER A 261 -2.03 6.20 -15.06
CA SER A 261 -2.54 6.10 -16.44
C SER A 261 -3.65 5.07 -16.61
N MET A 262 -3.64 4.01 -15.80
CA MET A 262 -4.63 2.92 -15.81
C MET A 262 -5.86 3.24 -14.95
N SER A 263 -5.75 4.22 -14.04
CA SER A 263 -6.83 4.66 -13.16
C SER A 263 -8.07 5.12 -13.92
N LEU A 264 -9.22 4.93 -13.29
CA LEU A 264 -10.48 5.49 -13.74
C LEU A 264 -10.46 7.00 -13.48
N LYS A 265 -10.71 7.77 -14.55
CA LYS A 265 -10.67 9.23 -14.54
C LYS A 265 -12.05 9.80 -14.27
N ASP A 266 -12.12 10.82 -13.42
CA ASP A 266 -13.32 11.63 -13.18
C ASP A 266 -14.54 10.85 -12.68
N VAL A 267 -14.32 9.71 -12.03
CA VAL A 267 -15.38 8.87 -11.44
C VAL A 267 -15.67 9.22 -9.99
N MET A 268 -14.72 9.86 -9.28
CA MET A 268 -14.87 10.16 -7.87
C MET A 268 -15.60 11.48 -7.63
N LYS A 269 -16.27 11.56 -6.48
CA LYS A 269 -17.03 12.73 -6.02
C LYS A 269 -16.31 13.38 -4.83
N GLY A 270 -16.47 14.69 -4.69
CA GLY A 270 -15.91 15.44 -3.54
C GLY A 270 -14.38 15.61 -3.59
N ILE A 271 -13.79 15.57 -4.80
CA ILE A 271 -12.38 15.87 -5.03
C ILE A 271 -12.21 17.40 -5.04
N PRO A 272 -11.40 17.98 -4.14
CA PRO A 272 -11.09 19.41 -4.14
C PRO A 272 -10.35 19.85 -5.41
N GLU A 273 -10.39 21.15 -5.72
CA GLU A 273 -9.62 21.72 -6.82
C GLU A 273 -8.12 21.41 -6.70
N ASN A 274 -7.43 21.36 -7.85
CA ASN A 274 -5.99 21.05 -7.94
C ASN A 274 -5.59 19.67 -7.37
N THR A 275 -6.55 18.76 -7.24
CA THR A 275 -6.32 17.36 -6.86
C THR A 275 -6.71 16.46 -8.02
N VAL A 276 -5.91 15.44 -8.31
CA VAL A 276 -6.22 14.47 -9.37
C VAL A 276 -7.50 13.69 -9.07
N ASN A 277 -8.32 13.44 -10.08
CA ASN A 277 -9.48 12.54 -9.97
C ASN A 277 -9.17 11.19 -10.64
N LEU A 278 -8.23 10.45 -10.03
CA LEU A 278 -7.73 9.17 -10.52
C LEU A 278 -7.94 8.07 -9.47
N LEU A 279 -8.92 7.19 -9.69
CA LEU A 279 -9.17 6.03 -8.83
C LEU A 279 -8.49 4.78 -9.41
N ILE A 280 -7.61 4.15 -8.63
CA ILE A 280 -6.79 3.03 -9.13
C ILE A 280 -7.64 1.88 -9.68
N GLN A 281 -7.08 1.27 -10.73
CA GLN A 281 -7.67 0.12 -11.40
C GLN A 281 -6.55 -0.81 -11.86
N LYS A 282 -6.74 -2.12 -11.67
CA LYS A 282 -5.72 -3.13 -11.98
C LYS A 282 -5.45 -3.31 -13.49
N GLY A 283 -6.30 -2.77 -14.35
CA GLY A 283 -6.33 -3.07 -15.79
C GLY A 283 -7.09 -4.35 -16.17
N GLU A 284 -7.25 -4.59 -17.46
CA GLU A 284 -7.82 -5.84 -17.98
C GLU A 284 -6.80 -6.98 -17.86
N ALA A 285 -7.28 -8.19 -17.56
CA ALA A 285 -6.44 -9.38 -17.70
C ALA A 285 -6.27 -9.62 -19.21
N MET A 286 -5.02 -9.77 -19.68
CA MET A 286 -4.76 -10.22 -21.05
C MET A 286 -5.01 -11.72 -21.17
#